data_AF-A0A0M2R8D6-F1
#
_entry.id   AF-A0A0M2R8D6-F1
#
_cell.length_a   1.000
_cell.length_b   1.000
_cell.length_c   1.000
_cell.angle_alpha   90.00
_cell.angle_beta   90.00
_cell.angle_gamma   90.00
#
_symmetry.space_group_name_H-M   'P 1'
#
loop_
_entity.id
_entity.type
_entity.pdbx_description
1 polymer ?
#
loop_
_entity_poly.entity_id
_entity_poly.type
_entity_poly.pdbx_seq_one_letter_code
_entity_poly.pdbx_strand_id
1 'polypeptide(L)'
;MVSLLKIFFPVVLCLSLLSGCFDAGGATGENYSKDIDKVRNHVVNGQSNADLVGELAGRHGKVTWLAGPWDDKQSDQQILVSASIRKKLDNADRELTLLYRYDRTSQDVVLDKVLLDGQVQSVVGGAVAMLAMKLE
;
A
#
# COMPACT_ATOMS: atom_id res chain seq x y z
N MET A 1 -11.77 -58.31 -9.81
CA MET A 1 -11.35 -57.13 -10.58
C MET A 1 -12.54 -56.20 -10.72
N VAL A 2 -12.60 -55.16 -9.89
CA VAL A 2 -13.72 -54.21 -9.85
C VAL A 2 -13.30 -52.95 -10.63
N SER A 3 -14.12 -52.58 -11.60
CA SER A 3 -13.90 -51.52 -12.58
C SER A 3 -13.85 -50.13 -11.92
N LEU A 4 -12.74 -49.42 -12.14
CA LEU A 4 -12.41 -48.09 -11.59
C LEU A 4 -13.00 -46.92 -12.42
N LEU A 5 -13.99 -47.20 -13.26
CA LEU A 5 -14.44 -46.28 -14.29
C LEU A 5 -15.89 -45.84 -14.05
N LYS A 6 -16.19 -45.17 -12.92
CA LYS A 6 -17.55 -44.60 -12.68
C LYS A 6 -17.69 -43.56 -11.56
N ILE A 7 -16.63 -42.86 -11.14
CA ILE A 7 -16.72 -41.87 -10.04
C ILE A 7 -16.46 -40.42 -10.50
N PHE A 8 -16.05 -40.19 -11.75
CA PHE A 8 -15.62 -38.85 -12.19
C PHE A 8 -16.71 -37.87 -12.66
N PHE A 9 -18.01 -38.20 -12.54
CA PHE A 9 -19.05 -37.45 -13.26
C PHE A 9 -20.01 -36.50 -12.50
N PRO A 10 -20.03 -36.35 -11.15
CA PRO A 10 -20.91 -35.33 -10.56
C PRO A 10 -20.19 -34.06 -10.07
N VAL A 11 -18.85 -34.01 -10.01
CA VAL A 11 -18.14 -32.87 -9.38
C VAL A 11 -18.01 -31.65 -10.29
N VAL A 12 -18.14 -31.83 -11.62
CA VAL A 12 -17.95 -30.74 -12.60
C VAL A 12 -19.22 -29.87 -12.78
N LEU A 13 -20.38 -30.31 -12.29
CA LEU A 13 -21.65 -29.61 -12.54
C LEU A 13 -22.03 -28.56 -11.46
N CYS A 14 -21.33 -28.51 -10.32
CA CYS A 14 -21.63 -27.55 -9.24
C CYS A 14 -20.83 -26.23 -9.32
N LEU A 15 -19.88 -26.10 -10.25
CA LEU A 15 -19.05 -24.87 -10.36
C LEU A 15 -19.64 -23.77 -11.24
N SER A 16 -20.77 -24.00 -11.93
CA SER A 16 -21.29 -23.04 -12.92
C SER A 16 -22.43 -22.15 -12.43
N LEU A 17 -22.86 -22.25 -11.17
CA LEU A 17 -24.08 -21.59 -10.68
C LEU A 17 -23.93 -20.75 -9.39
N LEU A 18 -22.70 -20.52 -8.91
CA LEU A 18 -22.46 -19.57 -7.82
C LEU A 18 -21.91 -18.26 -8.37
N SER A 19 -22.86 -17.33 -8.53
CA SER A 19 -22.70 -15.88 -8.32
C SER A 19 -21.73 -15.18 -9.27
N GLY A 20 -22.19 -14.52 -10.35
CA GLY A 20 -23.30 -13.59 -10.32
C GLY A 20 -22.84 -12.28 -9.67
N CYS A 21 -22.60 -11.28 -10.52
CA CYS A 21 -22.58 -9.86 -10.20
C CYS A 21 -21.52 -9.37 -9.20
N PHE A 22 -20.23 -9.44 -9.58
CA PHE A 22 -19.38 -8.29 -9.33
C PHE A 22 -19.40 -7.44 -10.61
N ASP A 23 -20.42 -6.59 -10.67
CA ASP A 23 -20.30 -5.34 -11.41
C ASP A 23 -19.11 -4.63 -10.76
N ALA A 24 -17.93 -4.77 -11.37
CA ALA A 24 -16.76 -4.00 -11.02
C ALA A 24 -17.07 -2.56 -11.45
N GLY A 25 -17.88 -1.92 -10.62
CA GLY A 25 -18.24 -0.52 -10.72
C GLY A 25 -16.96 0.27 -10.82
N GLY A 26 -16.85 1.00 -11.92
CA GLY A 26 -15.95 2.13 -12.07
C GLY A 26 -14.50 1.86 -11.68
N ALA A 27 -13.77 1.12 -12.51
CA ALA A 27 -12.41 1.57 -12.80
C ALA A 27 -12.52 2.89 -13.59
N THR A 28 -12.92 3.97 -12.92
CA THR A 28 -12.50 5.30 -13.35
C THR A 28 -10.99 5.24 -13.35
N GLY A 29 -10.39 5.21 -14.53
CA GLY A 29 -8.95 5.16 -14.76
C GLY A 29 -8.26 6.44 -14.31
N GLU A 30 -8.45 6.81 -13.04
CA GLU A 30 -7.79 7.92 -12.41
C GLU A 30 -6.31 7.58 -12.31
N ASN A 31 -5.52 8.29 -13.11
CA ASN A 31 -4.08 8.16 -13.12
C ASN A 31 -3.50 9.00 -11.97
N TYR A 32 -3.29 8.39 -10.81
CA TYR A 32 -2.70 9.04 -9.63
C TYR A 32 -1.17 9.26 -9.72
N SER A 33 -0.52 9.00 -10.86
CA SER A 33 0.94 9.15 -11.01
C SER A 33 1.42 10.56 -10.63
N LYS A 34 0.67 11.59 -11.03
CA LYS A 34 1.00 12.99 -10.68
C LYS A 34 0.91 13.25 -9.18
N ASP A 35 -0.06 12.64 -8.49
CA ASP A 35 -0.22 12.80 -7.05
C ASP A 35 0.91 12.09 -6.30
N ILE A 36 1.29 10.88 -6.76
CA ILE A 36 2.45 10.17 -6.24
C ILE A 36 3.70 11.02 -6.43
N ASP A 37 3.92 11.61 -7.61
CA ASP A 37 5.09 12.46 -7.86
C ASP A 37 5.09 13.71 -6.98
N LYS A 38 3.92 14.31 -6.73
CA LYS A 38 3.79 15.44 -5.80
C LYS A 38 4.18 15.06 -4.38
N VAL A 39 3.69 13.93 -3.88
CA VAL A 39 4.04 13.44 -2.55
C VAL A 39 5.52 13.06 -2.46
N ARG A 40 6.05 12.35 -3.46
CA ARG A 40 7.46 11.93 -3.50
C ARG A 40 8.43 13.13 -3.46
N ASN A 41 8.11 14.18 -4.21
CA ASN A 41 8.97 15.36 -4.34
C ASN A 41 8.71 16.42 -3.25
N HIS A 42 7.72 16.24 -2.39
CA HIS A 42 7.46 17.15 -1.29
C HIS A 42 8.63 17.14 -0.31
N VAL A 43 9.09 18.33 0.10
CA VAL A 43 10.30 18.53 0.92
C VAL A 43 9.90 19.06 2.30
N VAL A 44 10.30 18.34 3.34
CA VAL A 44 10.14 18.75 4.74
C VAL A 44 11.52 18.77 5.38
N ASN A 45 11.87 19.86 6.05
CA ASN A 45 13.16 20.04 6.73
C ASN A 45 14.39 19.73 5.84
N GLY A 46 14.29 20.06 4.54
CA GLY A 46 15.38 19.88 3.57
C GLY A 46 15.52 18.47 2.99
N GLN A 47 14.64 17.53 3.33
CA GLN A 47 14.63 16.17 2.79
C GLN A 47 13.32 15.92 2.02
N SER A 48 13.41 15.32 0.83
CA SER A 48 12.21 14.89 0.12
C SER A 48 11.65 13.58 0.70
N ASN A 49 10.35 13.34 0.56
CA ASN A 49 9.76 12.07 0.97
C ASN A 49 10.36 10.87 0.20
N ALA A 50 10.76 11.06 -1.07
CA ALA A 50 11.45 10.03 -1.83
C ALA A 50 12.83 9.71 -1.24
N ASP A 51 13.59 10.72 -0.81
CA ASP A 51 14.90 10.52 -0.17
C ASP A 51 14.75 9.82 1.17
N LEU A 52 13.81 10.25 2.01
CA LEU A 52 13.50 9.59 3.29
C LEU A 52 13.16 8.12 3.07
N VAL A 53 12.22 7.83 2.17
CA VAL A 53 11.80 6.45 1.87
C VAL A 53 12.97 5.63 1.31
N GLY A 54 13.83 6.22 0.49
CA GLY A 54 15.05 5.59 -0.01
C GLY A 54 16.05 5.26 1.11
N GLU A 55 16.25 6.19 2.05
CA GLU A 55 17.10 5.97 3.22
C GLU A 55 16.58 4.85 4.12
N LEU A 56 15.27 4.83 4.37
CA LEU A 56 14.62 3.78 5.18
C LEU A 56 14.65 2.40 4.49
N ALA A 57 14.58 2.37 3.16
CA ALA A 57 14.71 1.12 2.41
C ALA A 57 16.15 0.58 2.43
N GLY A 58 17.14 1.48 2.40
CA GLY A 58 18.53 1.12 2.27
C GLY A 58 18.83 0.36 0.97
N ARG A 59 19.96 -0.35 0.93
CA ARG A 59 20.41 -1.05 -0.28
C ARG A 59 19.53 -2.23 -0.69
N HIS A 60 18.92 -2.90 0.29
CA HIS A 60 18.24 -4.20 0.09
C HIS A 60 16.72 -4.10 0.22
N GLY A 61 16.18 -2.92 0.54
CA GLY A 61 14.75 -2.72 0.66
C GLY A 61 14.06 -2.54 -0.68
N LYS A 62 12.83 -3.05 -0.78
CA LYS A 62 11.93 -2.81 -1.90
C LYS A 62 10.93 -1.73 -1.51
N VAL A 63 10.79 -0.72 -2.36
CA VAL A 63 9.82 0.36 -2.19
C VAL A 63 8.67 0.20 -3.18
N THR A 64 7.45 0.34 -2.70
CA THR A 64 6.23 0.39 -3.53
C THR A 64 5.46 1.66 -3.19
N TRP A 65 5.08 2.41 -4.23
CA TRP A 65 4.21 3.58 -4.11
C TRP A 65 2.84 3.26 -4.70
N LEU A 66 1.78 3.53 -3.95
CA LEU A 66 0.40 3.43 -4.42
C LEU A 66 -0.36 4.69 -4.04
N ALA A 67 -1.43 4.97 -4.77
CA ALA A 67 -2.31 6.08 -4.46
C ALA A 67 -3.76 5.72 -4.77
N GLY A 68 -4.66 6.38 -4.06
CA GLY A 68 -6.09 6.22 -4.20
C GLY A 68 -6.84 7.33 -3.45
N PRO A 69 -8.19 7.29 -3.49
CA PRO A 69 -9.00 8.23 -2.73
C PRO A 69 -8.69 8.12 -1.23
N TRP A 70 -8.76 9.25 -0.52
CA TRP A 70 -8.53 9.28 0.93
C TRP A 70 -9.58 8.51 1.73
N ASP A 71 -10.86 8.65 1.36
CA ASP A 71 -11.94 7.81 1.86
C ASP A 71 -13.05 7.64 0.81
N ASP A 72 -13.88 6.61 0.98
CA ASP A 72 -14.95 6.22 0.03
C ASP A 72 -16.11 7.24 -0.07
N LYS A 73 -16.13 8.24 0.81
CA LYS A 73 -17.18 9.27 0.95
C LYS A 73 -16.66 10.68 0.63
N GLN A 74 -15.36 10.86 0.43
CA GLN A 74 -14.71 12.15 0.29
C GLN A 74 -14.48 12.53 -1.17
N SER A 75 -14.43 13.85 -1.36
CA SER A 75 -14.11 14.50 -2.61
C SER A 75 -12.76 14.03 -3.15
N ASP A 76 -12.66 13.92 -4.48
CA ASP A 76 -11.44 13.69 -5.28
C ASP A 76 -10.30 14.69 -5.01
N GLN A 77 -10.49 15.63 -4.07
CA GLN A 77 -9.53 16.60 -3.58
C GLN A 77 -8.51 15.99 -2.61
N GLN A 78 -8.88 14.99 -1.80
CA GLN A 78 -7.94 14.34 -0.86
C GLN A 78 -7.52 12.97 -1.36
N ILE A 79 -6.22 12.81 -1.55
CA ILE A 79 -5.60 11.58 -2.05
C ILE A 79 -4.77 10.95 -0.94
N LEU A 80 -4.96 9.65 -0.73
CA LEU A 80 -4.07 8.82 0.07
C LEU A 80 -2.94 8.33 -0.83
N VAL A 81 -1.70 8.60 -0.43
CA VAL A 81 -0.51 8.03 -1.07
C VAL A 81 0.23 7.18 -0.05
N SER A 82 0.46 5.91 -0.36
CA SER A 82 1.22 4.99 0.49
C SER A 82 2.61 4.72 -0.08
N ALA A 83 3.62 4.75 0.80
CA ALA A 83 4.97 4.29 0.52
C ALA A 83 5.27 3.07 1.40
N SER A 84 5.20 1.87 0.81
CA SER A 84 5.54 0.62 1.50
C SER A 84 6.99 0.25 1.27
N ILE A 85 7.71 0.03 2.36
CA ILE A 85 9.12 -0.35 2.39
C ILE A 85 9.19 -1.75 2.98
N ARG A 86 9.61 -2.71 2.15
CA ARG A 86 9.78 -4.11 2.56
C ARG A 86 11.26 -4.47 2.58
N LYS A 87 11.76 -4.92 3.73
CA LYS A 87 13.14 -5.44 3.84
C LYS A 87 13.23 -6.49 4.93
N LYS A 88 14.35 -7.22 4.96
CA LYS A 88 14.70 -8.05 6.11
C LYS A 88 15.30 -7.17 7.19
N LEU A 89 14.82 -7.35 8.42
CA LEU A 89 15.37 -6.79 9.66
C LEU A 89 15.52 -7.94 10.65
N ASP A 90 16.70 -8.15 11.21
CA ASP A 90 16.97 -9.22 12.19
C ASP A 90 16.51 -10.63 11.71
N ASN A 91 16.75 -10.93 10.42
CA ASN A 91 16.29 -12.15 9.74
C ASN A 91 14.76 -12.32 9.59
N ALA A 92 13.96 -11.31 9.88
CA ALA A 92 12.51 -11.30 9.64
C ALA A 92 12.15 -10.32 8.52
N ASP A 93 11.23 -10.71 7.64
CA ASP A 93 10.66 -9.77 6.66
C ASP A 93 9.76 -8.77 7.40
N ARG A 94 10.04 -7.48 7.22
CA ARG A 94 9.29 -6.37 7.82
C ARG A 94 8.76 -5.44 6.73
N GLU A 95 7.58 -4.88 6.99
CA GLU A 95 6.99 -3.85 6.14
C GLU A 95 6.71 -2.58 6.97
N LEU A 96 7.36 -1.48 6.59
CA LEU A 96 7.01 -0.15 7.06
C LEU A 96 6.21 0.56 5.97
N THR A 97 5.00 1.00 6.27
CA THR A 97 4.18 1.78 5.34
C THR A 97 3.98 3.19 5.87
N LEU A 98 4.36 4.18 5.07
CA LEU A 98 4.11 5.59 5.32
C LEU A 98 2.87 6.01 4.54
N LEU A 99 1.84 6.49 5.24
CA LEU A 99 0.59 6.95 4.63
C LEU A 99 0.57 8.48 4.63
N TYR A 100 0.64 9.05 3.44
CA TYR A 100 0.56 10.48 3.22
C TYR A 100 -0.84 10.86 2.77
N ARG A 101 -1.35 11.95 3.33
CA ARG A 101 -2.52 12.64 2.81
C ARG A 101 -2.05 13.81 1.95
N TYR A 102 -2.52 13.86 0.71
CA TYR A 102 -2.28 14.95 -0.21
C TYR A 102 -3.59 15.67 -0.51
N ASP A 103 -3.63 16.97 -0.23
CA ASP A 103 -4.75 17.84 -0.58
C ASP A 103 -4.45 18.56 -1.89
N ARG A 104 -5.17 18.21 -2.96
CA ARG A 104 -4.95 18.76 -4.31
C ARG A 104 -5.24 20.25 -4.41
N THR A 105 -6.08 20.81 -3.53
CA THR A 105 -6.49 22.22 -3.56
C THR A 105 -5.42 23.12 -2.94
N SER A 106 -4.96 22.76 -1.75
CA SER A 106 -3.90 23.49 -1.03
C SER A 106 -2.49 23.08 -1.43
N GLN A 107 -2.34 21.92 -2.09
CA GLN A 107 -1.09 21.24 -2.35
C GLN A 107 -0.32 20.81 -1.10
N ASP A 108 -1.01 20.71 0.04
CA ASP A 108 -0.42 20.27 1.30
C ASP A 108 -0.22 18.76 1.33
N VAL A 109 0.90 18.33 1.92
CA VAL A 109 1.26 16.91 2.07
C VAL A 109 1.59 16.66 3.53
N VAL A 110 0.80 15.77 4.15
CA VAL A 110 0.95 15.42 5.56
C VAL A 110 1.19 13.93 5.69
N LEU A 111 2.19 13.54 6.48
CA LEU A 111 2.31 12.15 6.93
C LEU A 111 1.20 11.88 7.96
N ASP A 112 0.15 11.17 7.57
CA ASP A 112 -1.01 10.91 8.41
C ASP A 112 -0.77 9.74 9.37
N LYS A 113 -0.27 8.61 8.84
CA LYS A 113 -0.05 7.39 9.62
C LYS A 113 1.24 6.69 9.23
N VAL A 114 1.78 5.97 10.19
CA VAL A 114 2.87 5.02 10.00
C VAL A 114 2.35 3.65 10.41
N LEU A 115 2.50 2.66 9.55
CA LEU A 115 2.16 1.28 9.84
C LEU A 115 3.43 0.43 9.88
N LEU A 116 3.53 -0.44 10.87
CA LEU A 116 4.54 -1.49 10.93
C LEU A 116 3.82 -2.83 10.85
N ASP A 117 4.15 -3.63 9.85
CA ASP A 117 3.51 -4.93 9.57
C ASP A 117 1.97 -4.83 9.54
N GLY A 118 1.46 -3.75 8.93
CA GLY A 118 0.04 -3.45 8.80
C GLY A 118 -0.63 -2.85 10.04
N GLN A 119 0.08 -2.75 11.18
CA GLN A 119 -0.46 -2.19 12.41
C GLN A 119 -0.16 -0.70 12.51
N VAL A 120 -1.18 0.12 12.75
CA VAL A 120 -1.03 1.57 12.95
C VAL A 120 -0.19 1.84 14.20
N GLN A 121 0.81 2.69 14.06
CA GLN A 121 1.71 3.07 15.13
C GLN A 121 1.31 4.41 15.75
N SER A 122 1.62 4.57 17.04
CA SER A 122 1.66 5.90 17.65
C SER A 122 2.78 6.74 17.04
N VAL A 123 2.79 8.06 17.27
CA VAL A 123 3.85 8.95 16.78
C VAL A 123 5.24 8.45 17.21
N VAL A 124 5.40 8.11 18.49
CA VAL A 124 6.67 7.59 19.02
C VAL A 124 7.00 6.23 18.43
N GLY A 125 6.02 5.32 18.33
CA GLY A 125 6.22 3.99 17.75
C GLY A 125 6.64 4.07 16.28
N GLY A 126 6.02 4.96 15.50
CA GLY A 126 6.37 5.20 14.11
C GLY A 126 7.79 5.74 13.95
N ALA A 127 8.20 6.70 14.78
CA ALA A 127 9.56 7.21 14.77
C ALA A 127 10.60 6.14 15.12
N VAL A 128 10.32 5.29 16.11
CA VAL A 128 11.19 4.15 16.48
C VAL A 128 11.27 3.13 15.35
N ALA A 129 10.14 2.81 14.71
CA ALA A 129 10.11 1.88 13.58
C ALA A 129 10.91 2.42 12.38
N MET A 130 10.79 3.71 12.06
CA MET A 130 11.61 4.36 11.05
C MET A 130 13.10 4.31 11.40
N LEU A 131 13.45 4.59 12.65
CA LEU A 131 14.85 4.53 13.09
C LEU A 131 15.41 3.11 12.95
N ALA A 132 14.66 2.08 13.36
CA ALA A 132 15.05 0.68 13.18
C ALA A 132 15.27 0.33 11.70
N MET A 133 14.39 0.83 10.80
CA MET A 133 14.56 0.67 9.36
C MET A 133 15.81 1.36 8.81
N LYS A 134 16.32 2.43 9.44
CA LYS A 134 17.51 3.14 8.97
C LYS A 134 18.84 2.53 9.45
N LEU A 135 18.85 1.85 10.58
CA LEU A 135 20.08 1.42 11.27
C LEU A 135 20.69 0.10 10.74
N GLU A 136 20.01 -0.61 9.85
CA GLU A 136 20.54 -1.75 9.07
C GLU A 136 20.90 -1.36 7.63
#